data_AF-A0A1B0DQH9-F1
#
_entry.id   AF-A0A1B0DQH9-F1
#
_cell.length_a   1.000
_cell.length_b   1.000
_cell.length_c   1.000
_cell.angle_alpha   90.00
_cell.angle_beta   90.00
_cell.angle_gamma   90.00
#
_symmetry.space_group_name_H-M   'P 1'
#
loop_
_entity.id
_entity.type
_entity.pdbx_description
1 polymer ?
#
loop_
_entity_poly.entity_id
_entity_poly.type
_entity_poly.pdbx_seq_one_letter_code
_entity_poly.pdbx_strand_id
1 'polypeptide(L)'
;MPLFDSVMQEKPAVVFEIGTAYTKLGFAAEAHPWFILPTEVLDPASGTTKNLFSFHGTELYDNLVTFLNELFFKYILVTPKDRRILIVESVLCPTEFRECLARAFFRHFEVSLVFFVPTHLVILTTLAVSTALVIDLGFKEAVILPVYSGVQVLHAWQAQPLASEAVHAEIRRQLLASGVKESLLTEDLIENIKVRTCFVTKLSRAVKYREGQSPQPCPDVEYPAGGEEIIKISGSLRETAFEVLFPEDNDHLGLPYLILDAILKCPLDMRRQLAENIVLIGGTAMIPGLTARLQEELIHLLDTDLYKGKLFIKSFKFHTPPAKANFTAWLGGSIYEPPFFNEPPLQAMRRIRDMLPPKLKNAQKVSPRLQSFLDRMLVRDPAQRATAAELLQHPFLRQAGPPSLLSGTRGWYGISGRQVAVKKMDLRKQQRRELLFNEVVIMRDYHHPNIVETYSSFLVDDELWVVMEYLEGGALTDIVTHSRMDEEQIATVCKQCLKALAYLHSQGVIHRDIKSDSILLASDGRVKLSDFGFCAQVSQELPKRKSLVGTPYWMSPEVISRLPYGPEVDIWSLGIMVIEMVDGPAKTISHRNHTSLLKNFPLYLLIYP
;
A
#
# COMPACT_ATOMS: atom_id res chain seq x y z
N MET A 1 -24.06 28.92 -18.48
CA MET A 1 -23.06 28.01 -17.87
C MET A 1 -23.11 28.19 -16.36
N PRO A 2 -23.80 27.30 -15.63
CA PRO A 2 -23.97 27.48 -14.19
C PRO A 2 -22.77 26.92 -13.40
N LEU A 3 -22.50 27.55 -12.27
CA LEU A 3 -21.45 27.30 -11.26
C LEU A 3 -21.36 25.88 -10.65
N PHE A 4 -21.97 24.86 -11.24
CA PHE A 4 -22.04 23.51 -10.68
C PHE A 4 -20.85 22.59 -11.04
N ASP A 5 -20.04 22.95 -12.02
CA ASP A 5 -18.89 22.13 -12.45
C ASP A 5 -17.65 22.28 -11.56
N SER A 6 -17.56 23.30 -10.71
CA SER A 6 -16.36 23.57 -9.90
C SER A 6 -16.33 22.89 -8.53
N VAL A 7 -17.44 22.28 -8.07
CA VAL A 7 -17.55 21.66 -6.73
C VAL A 7 -17.40 20.12 -6.76
N MET A 8 -17.32 19.52 -7.96
CA MET A 8 -17.45 18.07 -8.18
C MET A 8 -16.20 17.38 -8.77
N GLN A 9 -15.04 18.03 -8.78
CA GLN A 9 -13.77 17.35 -9.10
C GLN A 9 -13.23 16.63 -7.84
N GLU A 10 -13.03 15.32 -7.95
CA GLU A 10 -12.28 14.57 -6.96
C GLU A 10 -10.89 15.19 -6.81
N LYS A 11 -10.48 15.44 -5.55
CA LYS A 11 -9.17 15.97 -5.26
C LYS A 11 -8.13 14.87 -5.54
N PRO A 12 -7.22 15.05 -6.51
CA PRO A 12 -6.16 14.08 -6.75
C PRO A 12 -5.30 13.92 -5.50
N ALA A 13 -4.80 12.70 -5.27
CA ALA A 13 -3.89 12.43 -4.17
C ALA A 13 -2.59 13.22 -4.38
N VAL A 14 -2.03 13.72 -3.28
CA VAL A 14 -0.72 14.39 -3.32
C VAL A 14 0.35 13.32 -3.19
N VAL A 15 1.29 13.30 -4.13
CA VAL A 15 2.38 12.33 -4.17
C VAL A 15 3.66 13.02 -3.73
N PHE A 16 4.27 12.49 -2.67
CA PHE A 16 5.58 12.92 -2.18
C PHE A 16 6.61 11.79 -2.38
N GLU A 17 7.77 12.12 -2.90
CA GLU A 17 8.99 11.30 -2.81
C GLU A 17 10.00 12.09 -1.99
N ILE A 18 10.10 11.82 -0.69
CA ILE A 18 10.97 12.56 0.24
C ILE A 18 12.33 11.85 0.31
N GLY A 19 13.28 12.31 -0.49
CA GLY A 19 14.66 11.81 -0.49
C GLY A 19 15.58 12.62 0.42
N THR A 20 16.77 12.10 0.72
CA THR A 20 17.70 12.79 1.62
C THR A 20 18.16 14.15 1.11
N ALA A 21 18.46 14.29 -0.18
CA ALA A 21 18.86 15.57 -0.78
C ALA A 21 17.66 16.34 -1.34
N TYR A 22 16.75 15.67 -2.05
CA TYR A 22 15.66 16.31 -2.77
C TYR A 22 14.32 15.63 -2.52
N THR A 23 13.29 16.44 -2.38
CA THR A 23 11.89 16.05 -2.26
C THR A 23 11.18 16.35 -3.59
N LYS A 24 10.59 15.34 -4.21
CA LYS A 24 9.68 15.54 -5.36
C LYS A 24 8.25 15.54 -4.89
N LEU A 25 7.46 16.46 -5.43
CA LEU A 25 6.06 16.61 -5.06
C LEU A 25 5.18 16.99 -6.25
N GLY A 26 3.94 16.53 -6.22
CA GLY A 26 2.92 16.83 -7.21
C GLY A 26 1.65 16.04 -6.94
N PHE A 27 0.87 15.80 -7.99
CA PHE A 27 -0.38 15.05 -7.91
C PHE A 27 -0.28 13.69 -8.61
N ALA A 28 -1.09 12.75 -8.15
CA ALA A 28 -1.27 11.47 -8.84
C ALA A 28 -1.87 11.68 -10.25
N ALA A 29 -1.64 10.71 -11.14
CA ALA A 29 -1.98 10.75 -12.56
C ALA A 29 -1.25 11.82 -13.40
N GLU A 30 -0.32 12.57 -12.81
CA GLU A 30 0.58 13.47 -13.53
C GLU A 30 1.83 12.72 -13.99
N ALA A 31 2.33 13.08 -15.18
CA ALA A 31 3.51 12.45 -15.77
C ALA A 31 4.84 12.92 -15.15
N HIS A 32 4.83 14.04 -14.43
CA HIS A 32 6.02 14.67 -13.85
C HIS A 32 5.67 15.34 -12.50
N PRO A 33 6.59 15.37 -11.53
CA PRO A 33 6.38 16.15 -10.33
C PRO A 33 6.30 17.64 -10.69
N TRP A 34 5.48 18.38 -9.96
CA TRP A 34 5.39 19.84 -10.14
C TRP A 34 6.67 20.53 -9.67
N PHE A 35 7.25 20.01 -8.59
CA PHE A 35 8.45 20.58 -7.99
C PHE A 35 9.41 19.48 -7.55
N ILE A 36 10.70 19.80 -7.65
CA ILE A 36 11.81 19.05 -7.07
C ILE A 36 12.58 20.06 -6.23
N LEU A 37 12.50 19.93 -4.91
CA LEU A 37 13.01 20.90 -3.95
C LEU A 37 14.08 20.29 -3.06
N PRO A 38 15.09 21.05 -2.60
CA PRO A 38 15.99 20.58 -1.56
C PRO A 38 15.23 20.15 -0.31
N THR A 39 15.66 19.07 0.34
CA THR A 39 15.03 18.53 1.55
C THR A 39 15.65 19.18 2.79
N GLU A 40 15.50 20.49 2.83
CA GLU A 40 16.13 21.37 3.82
C GLU A 40 15.08 22.27 4.47
N VAL A 41 15.36 22.66 5.70
CA VAL A 41 14.56 23.62 6.47
C VAL A 41 15.45 24.80 6.83
N LEU A 42 14.93 26.02 6.65
CA LEU A 42 15.60 27.23 7.11
C LEU A 42 15.55 27.31 8.63
N ASP A 43 16.72 27.36 9.28
CA ASP A 43 16.83 27.66 10.69
C ASP A 43 16.68 29.19 10.90
N PRO A 44 15.59 29.68 11.50
CA PRO A 44 15.34 31.11 11.64
C PRO A 44 16.36 31.82 12.53
N ALA A 45 17.02 31.09 13.44
CA ALA A 45 17.95 31.67 14.39
C ALA A 45 19.33 31.92 13.76
N SER A 46 19.78 31.01 12.89
CA SER A 46 21.08 31.11 12.22
C SER A 46 20.98 31.70 10.81
N GLY A 47 19.78 31.72 10.21
CA GLY A 47 19.58 32.08 8.80
C GLY A 47 20.17 31.07 7.82
N THR A 48 20.61 29.90 8.30
CA THR A 48 21.21 28.83 7.49
C THR A 48 20.18 27.73 7.22
N THR A 49 20.29 27.05 6.07
CA THR A 49 19.47 25.87 5.80
C THR A 49 20.15 24.63 6.37
N LYS A 50 19.34 23.70 6.88
CA LYS A 50 19.79 22.40 7.38
C LYS A 50 18.97 21.29 6.77
N ASN A 51 19.63 20.16 6.53
CA ASN A 51 18.96 18.98 5.99
C ASN A 51 17.95 18.40 6.99
N LEU A 52 16.75 18.07 6.52
CA LEU A 52 15.67 17.54 7.35
C LEU A 52 16.04 16.22 8.05
N PHE A 53 16.88 15.38 7.42
CA PHE A 53 17.31 14.10 7.98
C PHE A 53 18.42 14.22 9.03
N SER A 54 18.89 15.43 9.36
CA SER A 54 19.84 15.67 10.45
C SER A 54 19.18 15.85 11.82
N PHE A 55 17.86 16.03 11.86
CA PHE A 55 17.10 16.23 13.10
C PHE A 55 16.59 14.91 13.67
N HIS A 56 16.46 14.85 15.00
CA HIS A 56 15.96 13.68 15.73
C HIS A 56 14.93 14.09 16.79
N GLY A 57 14.13 13.12 17.26
CA GLY A 57 13.22 13.30 18.38
C GLY A 57 12.17 14.40 18.17
N THR A 58 12.08 15.32 19.13
CA THR A 58 11.10 16.43 19.10
C THR A 58 11.45 17.47 18.04
N GLU A 59 12.74 17.78 17.87
CA GLU A 59 13.19 18.75 16.86
C GLU A 59 12.82 18.29 15.45
N LEU A 60 12.91 16.98 15.18
CA LEU A 60 12.48 16.42 13.90
C LEU A 60 11.01 16.71 13.61
N TYR A 61 10.13 16.59 14.61
CA TYR A 61 8.70 16.80 14.41
C TYR A 61 8.38 18.26 14.06
N ASP A 62 8.97 19.22 14.77
CA ASP A 62 8.70 20.64 14.55
C ASP A 62 9.25 21.12 13.20
N ASN A 63 10.47 20.68 12.85
CA ASN A 63 11.06 20.98 11.55
C ASN A 63 10.30 20.30 10.40
N LEU A 64 9.78 19.07 10.60
CA LEU A 64 8.98 18.37 9.60
C LEU A 64 7.63 19.06 9.35
N VAL A 65 6.98 19.53 10.41
CA VAL A 65 5.76 20.34 10.30
C VAL A 65 6.03 21.64 9.54
N THR A 66 7.15 22.31 9.83
CA THR A 66 7.56 23.54 9.14
C THR A 66 7.81 23.28 7.66
N PHE A 67 8.56 22.22 7.35
CA PHE A 67 8.83 21.77 5.98
C PHE A 67 7.53 21.47 5.22
N LEU A 68 6.65 20.64 5.78
CA LEU A 68 5.38 20.29 5.14
C LEU A 68 4.45 21.50 4.98
N ASN A 69 4.43 22.43 5.93
CA ASN A 69 3.70 23.68 5.80
C ASN A 69 4.19 24.47 4.59
N GLU A 70 5.51 24.59 4.41
CA GLU A 70 6.08 25.24 3.24
C GLU A 70 5.65 24.52 1.95
N LEU A 71 5.75 23.19 1.90
CA LEU A 71 5.31 22.41 0.74
C LEU A 71 3.84 22.66 0.37
N PHE A 72 2.92 22.58 1.34
CA PHE A 72 1.49 22.75 1.06
C PHE A 72 1.09 24.17 0.72
N PHE A 73 1.62 25.18 1.43
CA PHE A 73 1.15 26.56 1.34
C PHE A 73 1.97 27.45 0.42
N LYS A 74 3.23 27.11 0.11
CA LYS A 74 4.08 27.86 -0.83
C LYS A 74 4.14 27.22 -2.21
N TYR A 75 4.13 25.88 -2.29
CA TYR A 75 4.36 25.16 -3.55
C TYR A 75 3.09 24.52 -4.11
N ILE A 76 2.42 23.64 -3.35
CA ILE A 76 1.23 22.91 -3.85
C ILE A 76 0.00 23.83 -3.89
N LEU A 77 -0.06 24.82 -2.98
CA LEU A 77 -1.16 25.76 -2.83
C LEU A 77 -2.51 25.08 -2.54
N VAL A 78 -2.48 24.02 -1.73
CA VAL A 78 -3.70 23.30 -1.33
C VAL A 78 -3.76 23.05 0.17
N THR A 79 -4.97 23.07 0.71
CA THR A 79 -5.23 22.64 2.09
C THR A 79 -4.97 21.13 2.22
N PRO A 80 -4.14 20.69 3.17
CA PRO A 80 -3.84 19.27 3.38
C PRO A 80 -4.97 18.50 4.08
N LYS A 81 -5.81 19.19 4.86
CA LYS A 81 -6.96 18.61 5.57
C LYS A 81 -7.86 17.79 4.63
N ASP A 82 -8.22 16.60 5.08
CA ASP A 82 -9.04 15.60 4.37
C ASP A 82 -8.45 15.11 3.02
N ARG A 83 -7.18 15.42 2.69
CA ARG A 83 -6.53 14.92 1.47
C ARG A 83 -5.92 13.53 1.65
N ARG A 84 -5.80 12.83 0.53
CA ARG A 84 -5.06 11.57 0.40
C ARG A 84 -3.60 11.89 0.06
N ILE A 85 -2.69 11.30 0.81
CA ILE A 85 -1.25 11.48 0.65
C ILE A 85 -0.63 10.13 0.31
N LEU A 86 0.13 10.07 -0.78
CA LEU A 86 0.97 8.94 -1.15
C LEU A 86 2.43 9.34 -0.94
N ILE A 87 3.17 8.49 -0.22
CA ILE A 87 4.57 8.72 0.11
C ILE A 87 5.37 7.59 -0.51
N VAL A 88 6.19 7.93 -1.50
CA VAL A 88 7.21 7.04 -2.05
C VAL A 88 8.44 7.13 -1.16
N GLU A 89 8.77 6.03 -0.50
CA GLU A 89 9.91 5.95 0.42
C GLU A 89 10.90 4.84 0.05
N SER A 90 12.18 5.06 0.35
CA SER A 90 13.18 3.99 0.34
C SER A 90 12.87 2.98 1.44
N VAL A 91 13.18 1.70 1.19
CA VAL A 91 13.05 0.63 2.19
C VAL A 91 13.92 0.89 3.42
N LEU A 92 15.00 1.67 3.26
CA LEU A 92 15.95 2.02 4.31
C LEU A 92 15.59 3.32 5.05
N CYS A 93 14.45 3.93 4.74
CA CYS A 93 13.98 5.10 5.45
C CYS A 93 13.84 4.79 6.96
N PRO A 94 14.50 5.56 7.85
CA PRO A 94 14.46 5.32 9.29
C PRO A 94 13.02 5.26 9.82
N THR A 95 12.74 4.29 10.68
CA THR A 95 11.40 4.11 11.27
C THR A 95 10.95 5.35 12.05
N GLU A 96 11.88 5.98 12.79
CA GLU A 96 11.63 7.25 13.49
C GLU A 96 11.10 8.33 12.54
N PHE A 97 11.73 8.50 11.37
CA PHE A 97 11.33 9.48 10.38
C PHE A 97 9.93 9.18 9.83
N ARG A 98 9.67 7.93 9.45
CA ARG A 98 8.38 7.48 8.92
C ARG A 98 7.24 7.68 9.91
N GLU A 99 7.45 7.33 11.17
CA GLU A 99 6.47 7.52 12.24
C GLU A 99 6.21 8.99 12.53
N CYS A 100 7.27 9.80 12.55
CA CYS A 100 7.17 11.25 12.73
C CYS A 100 6.37 11.90 11.59
N LEU A 101 6.63 11.48 10.35
CA LEU A 101 5.94 11.93 9.15
C LEU A 101 4.45 11.57 9.17
N ALA A 102 4.13 10.31 9.47
CA ALA A 102 2.74 9.88 9.63
C ALA A 102 2.03 10.68 10.74
N ARG A 103 2.72 10.91 11.88
CA ARG A 103 2.19 11.68 13.00
C ARG A 103 1.90 13.13 12.60
N ALA A 104 2.81 13.78 11.87
CA ALA A 104 2.62 15.15 11.40
C ALA A 104 1.41 15.23 10.46
N PHE A 105 1.33 14.35 9.47
CA PHE A 105 0.19 14.31 8.54
C PHE A 105 -1.16 14.08 9.24
N PHE A 106 -1.26 13.10 10.14
CA PHE A 106 -2.54 12.81 10.80
C PHE A 106 -2.90 13.80 11.92
N ARG A 107 -1.94 14.19 12.77
CA ARG A 107 -2.24 15.00 13.97
C ARG A 107 -2.20 16.50 13.70
N HIS A 108 -1.28 16.98 12.87
CA HIS A 108 -1.13 18.42 12.59
C HIS A 108 -1.95 18.84 11.38
N PHE A 109 -1.92 18.04 10.31
CA PHE A 109 -2.57 18.39 9.04
C PHE A 109 -3.95 17.76 8.82
N GLU A 110 -4.38 16.85 9.70
CA GLU A 110 -5.68 16.17 9.63
C GLU A 110 -5.97 15.57 8.24
N VAL A 111 -4.97 14.94 7.62
CA VAL A 111 -5.16 14.27 6.32
C VAL A 111 -6.07 13.05 6.47
N SER A 112 -6.82 12.71 5.42
CA SER A 112 -7.75 11.57 5.47
C SER A 112 -7.07 10.22 5.35
N LEU A 113 -5.95 10.16 4.62
CA LEU A 113 -5.20 8.93 4.37
C LEU A 113 -3.73 9.22 4.05
N VAL A 114 -2.84 8.41 4.59
CA VAL A 114 -1.42 8.36 4.23
C VAL A 114 -1.08 6.94 3.80
N PHE A 115 -0.48 6.79 2.62
CA PHE A 115 -0.06 5.50 2.08
C PHE A 115 1.43 5.53 1.74
N PHE A 116 2.21 4.67 2.40
CA PHE A 116 3.64 4.54 2.17
C PHE A 116 3.89 3.41 1.17
N VAL A 117 4.67 3.69 0.13
CA VAL A 117 4.97 2.72 -0.93
C VAL A 117 6.47 2.66 -1.18
N PRO A 118 7.07 1.46 -1.24
CA PRO A 118 8.50 1.33 -1.51
C PRO A 118 8.87 1.79 -2.92
N THR A 119 9.89 2.65 -3.03
CA THR A 119 10.53 3.11 -4.27
C THR A 119 10.73 1.97 -5.27
N HIS A 120 11.37 0.89 -4.83
CA HIS A 120 11.73 -0.25 -5.68
C HIS A 120 10.52 -1.01 -6.24
N LEU A 121 9.36 -0.94 -5.59
CA LEU A 121 8.14 -1.60 -6.06
C LEU A 121 7.40 -0.73 -7.08
N VAL A 122 7.29 0.58 -6.80
CA VAL A 122 6.51 1.49 -7.65
C VAL A 122 7.14 1.72 -9.02
N ILE A 123 8.46 1.55 -9.17
CA ILE A 123 9.12 1.74 -10.48
C ILE A 123 8.66 0.70 -11.50
N LEU A 124 8.37 -0.53 -11.06
CA LEU A 124 7.94 -1.60 -11.95
C LEU A 124 6.61 -1.28 -12.66
N THR A 125 5.74 -0.48 -12.04
CA THR A 125 4.49 -0.04 -12.68
C THR A 125 4.74 0.90 -13.86
N THR A 126 5.82 1.69 -13.82
CA THR A 126 6.21 2.56 -14.94
C THR A 126 6.61 1.78 -16.19
N LEU A 127 7.09 0.55 -16.01
CA LEU A 127 7.50 -0.36 -17.07
C LEU A 127 6.46 -1.43 -17.40
N ALA A 128 5.36 -1.49 -16.64
CA ALA A 128 4.33 -2.54 -16.72
C ALA A 128 4.89 -3.96 -16.59
N VAL A 129 5.90 -4.15 -15.73
CA VAL A 129 6.51 -5.46 -15.42
C VAL A 129 6.28 -5.83 -13.97
N SER A 130 6.40 -7.12 -13.63
CA SER A 130 6.30 -7.61 -12.25
C SER A 130 7.62 -8.12 -11.67
N THR A 131 8.66 -8.21 -12.49
CA THR A 131 9.97 -8.72 -12.09
C THR A 131 11.07 -7.82 -12.66
N ALA A 132 11.91 -7.29 -11.78
CA ALA A 132 13.08 -6.50 -12.15
C ALA A 132 14.09 -6.44 -10.99
N LEU A 133 15.37 -6.30 -11.31
CA LEU A 133 16.39 -5.88 -10.36
C LEU A 133 16.46 -4.35 -10.39
N VAL A 134 16.02 -3.71 -9.31
CA VAL A 134 16.04 -2.24 -9.21
C VAL A 134 17.29 -1.79 -8.50
N ILE A 135 18.03 -0.87 -9.11
CA ILE A 135 19.23 -0.24 -8.59
C ILE A 135 18.93 1.24 -8.38
N ASP A 136 18.83 1.66 -7.13
CA ASP A 136 18.59 3.04 -6.70
C ASP A 136 19.88 3.73 -6.28
N LEU A 137 20.40 4.60 -7.15
CA LEU A 137 21.60 5.39 -6.91
C LEU A 137 21.20 6.77 -6.38
N GLY A 138 20.89 6.81 -5.09
CA GLY A 138 20.44 7.98 -4.36
C GLY A 138 21.56 9.00 -4.08
N PHE A 139 21.37 9.78 -3.01
CA PHE A 139 22.37 10.75 -2.55
C PHE A 139 23.38 10.13 -1.58
N LYS A 140 22.89 9.50 -0.50
CA LYS A 140 23.73 8.88 0.55
C LYS A 140 24.19 7.47 0.21
N GLU A 141 23.30 6.67 -0.40
CA GLU A 141 23.53 5.24 -0.58
C GLU A 141 23.03 4.77 -1.95
N ALA A 142 23.68 3.70 -2.43
CA ALA A 142 23.22 2.89 -3.54
C ALA A 142 22.50 1.67 -2.97
N VAL A 143 21.25 1.46 -3.37
CA VAL A 143 20.42 0.34 -2.91
C VAL A 143 20.08 -0.56 -4.09
N ILE A 144 20.33 -1.85 -3.95
CA ILE A 144 19.98 -2.86 -4.94
C ILE A 144 18.93 -3.77 -4.32
N LEU A 145 17.74 -3.80 -4.91
CA LEU A 145 16.65 -4.65 -4.43
C LEU A 145 16.00 -5.43 -5.58
N PRO A 146 16.10 -6.77 -5.56
CA PRO A 146 15.35 -7.59 -6.50
C PRO A 146 13.85 -7.56 -6.17
N VAL A 147 13.04 -7.41 -7.20
CA VAL A 147 11.58 -7.58 -7.14
C VAL A 147 11.21 -8.71 -8.09
N TYR A 148 10.47 -9.69 -7.60
CA TYR A 148 10.08 -10.86 -8.38
C TYR A 148 8.59 -11.13 -8.22
N SER A 149 7.86 -11.19 -9.33
CA SER A 149 6.40 -11.36 -9.36
C SER A 149 5.64 -10.39 -8.43
N GLY A 150 6.10 -9.14 -8.34
CA GLY A 150 5.52 -8.08 -7.51
C GLY A 150 5.92 -8.11 -6.04
N VAL A 151 6.84 -8.99 -5.64
CA VAL A 151 7.30 -9.13 -4.25
C VAL A 151 8.77 -8.76 -4.13
N GLN A 152 9.10 -7.92 -3.15
CA GLN A 152 10.48 -7.55 -2.85
C GLN A 152 11.22 -8.71 -2.19
N VAL A 153 12.40 -9.04 -2.72
CA VAL A 153 13.24 -10.14 -2.22
C VAL A 153 14.16 -9.61 -1.14
N LEU A 154 13.59 -9.28 0.02
CA LEU A 154 14.28 -8.54 1.08
C LEU A 154 15.53 -9.24 1.62
N HIS A 155 15.69 -10.57 1.51
CA HIS A 155 16.92 -11.24 1.96
C HIS A 155 18.10 -11.07 0.99
N ALA A 156 17.84 -10.66 -0.25
CA ALA A 156 18.84 -10.49 -1.31
C ALA A 156 19.23 -9.02 -1.52
N TRP A 157 18.66 -8.09 -0.75
CA TRP A 157 18.99 -6.67 -0.85
C TRP A 157 20.47 -6.40 -0.56
N GLN A 158 21.07 -5.46 -1.29
CA GLN A 158 22.38 -4.88 -1.00
C GLN A 158 22.26 -3.37 -0.83
N ALA A 159 23.10 -2.77 0.01
CA ALA A 159 23.28 -1.33 0.04
C ALA A 159 24.71 -0.97 0.47
N GLN A 160 25.22 0.13 -0.06
CA GLN A 160 26.50 0.73 0.32
C GLN A 160 26.42 2.26 0.22
N PRO A 161 27.24 3.01 0.98
CA PRO A 161 27.34 4.47 0.87
C PRO A 161 28.10 4.93 -0.40
N LEU A 162 27.83 4.28 -1.54
CA LEU A 162 28.44 4.51 -2.84
C LEU A 162 27.48 5.28 -3.73
N ALA A 163 27.31 6.55 -3.44
CA ALA A 163 26.32 7.39 -4.10
C ALA A 163 26.85 8.81 -4.34
N SER A 164 25.96 9.76 -4.60
CA SER A 164 26.31 11.15 -4.91
C SER A 164 27.25 11.78 -3.88
N GLU A 165 27.05 11.53 -2.58
CA GLU A 165 27.86 12.10 -1.50
C GLU A 165 29.33 11.64 -1.59
N ALA A 166 29.58 10.37 -1.93
CA ALA A 166 30.93 9.86 -2.14
C ALA A 166 31.60 10.52 -3.36
N VAL A 167 30.84 10.75 -4.44
CA VAL A 167 31.32 11.48 -5.62
C VAL A 167 31.60 12.94 -5.29
N HIS A 168 30.78 13.60 -4.46
CA HIS A 168 31.02 14.96 -4.00
C HIS A 168 32.31 15.07 -3.20
N ALA A 169 32.52 14.15 -2.26
CA ALA A 169 33.73 14.08 -1.46
C ALA A 169 34.97 13.91 -2.36
N GLU A 170 34.89 13.08 -3.39
CA GLU A 170 36.00 12.87 -4.32
C GLU A 170 36.29 14.11 -5.20
N ILE A 171 35.25 14.76 -5.74
CA ILE A 171 35.41 16.02 -6.48
C ILE A 171 36.04 17.09 -5.58
N ARG A 172 35.53 17.25 -4.35
CA ARG A 172 36.07 18.20 -3.36
C ARG A 172 37.54 17.92 -3.10
N ARG A 173 37.89 16.65 -2.83
CA ARG A 173 39.26 16.20 -2.56
C ARG A 173 40.20 16.55 -3.72
N GLN A 174 39.81 16.28 -4.96
CA GLN A 174 40.63 16.58 -6.13
C GLN A 174 40.76 18.09 -6.41
N LEU A 175 39.70 18.87 -6.22
CA LEU A 175 39.76 20.34 -6.37
C LEU A 175 40.68 20.98 -5.34
N LEU A 176 40.58 20.56 -4.07
CA LEU A 176 41.48 21.00 -3.01
C LEU A 176 42.94 20.65 -3.33
N ALA A 177 43.20 19.42 -3.80
CA ALA A 177 44.53 18.99 -4.21
C ALA A 177 45.09 19.83 -5.38
N SER A 178 44.22 20.37 -6.24
CA SER A 178 44.59 21.28 -7.32
C SER A 178 44.79 22.75 -6.87
N GLY A 179 44.59 23.06 -5.59
CA GLY A 179 44.79 24.39 -5.01
C GLY A 179 43.55 25.28 -4.97
N VAL A 180 42.36 24.74 -5.23
CA VAL A 180 41.10 25.48 -5.09
C VAL A 180 40.80 25.75 -3.61
N LYS A 181 40.32 26.94 -3.28
CA LYS A 181 39.98 27.33 -1.89
C LYS A 181 38.71 26.63 -1.43
N GLU A 182 38.73 26.03 -0.24
CA GLU A 182 37.58 25.35 0.38
C GLU A 182 36.35 26.27 0.50
N SER A 183 36.55 27.57 0.73
CA SER A 183 35.46 28.55 0.86
C SER A 183 34.60 28.72 -0.39
N LEU A 184 35.11 28.31 -1.56
CA LEU A 184 34.36 28.34 -2.82
C LEU A 184 33.55 27.06 -3.04
N LEU A 185 33.92 25.96 -2.36
CA LEU A 185 33.37 24.63 -2.61
C LEU A 185 32.08 24.40 -1.81
N THR A 186 31.00 25.08 -2.22
CA THR A 186 29.65 24.80 -1.72
C THR A 186 29.11 23.49 -2.30
N GLU A 187 28.16 22.84 -1.61
CA GLU A 187 27.53 21.61 -2.12
C GLU A 187 26.83 21.83 -3.46
N ASP A 188 26.18 22.99 -3.65
CA ASP A 188 25.55 23.37 -4.92
C ASP A 188 26.58 23.51 -6.06
N LEU A 189 27.76 24.08 -5.77
CA LEU A 189 28.81 24.20 -6.78
C LEU A 189 29.32 22.81 -7.19
N ILE A 190 29.57 21.93 -6.21
CA ILE A 190 30.03 20.56 -6.46
C ILE A 190 28.99 19.77 -7.26
N GLU A 191 27.71 19.84 -6.88
CA GLU A 191 26.61 19.21 -7.62
C GLU A 191 26.59 19.69 -9.08
N ASN A 192 26.72 21.00 -9.30
CA ASN A 192 26.74 21.56 -10.65
C ASN A 192 27.96 21.12 -11.46
N ILE A 193 29.16 21.07 -10.85
CA ILE A 193 30.37 20.56 -11.49
C ILE A 193 30.17 19.10 -11.90
N LYS A 194 29.67 18.26 -10.98
CA LYS A 194 29.38 16.84 -11.22
C LYS A 194 28.44 16.66 -12.41
N VAL A 195 27.31 17.37 -12.43
CA VAL A 195 26.26 17.21 -13.47
C VAL A 195 26.70 17.78 -14.81
N ARG A 196 27.44 18.89 -14.84
CA ARG A 196 27.75 19.62 -16.10
C ARG A 196 29.07 19.22 -16.73
N THR A 197 30.03 18.71 -15.95
CA THR A 197 31.40 18.50 -16.43
C THR A 197 31.84 17.04 -16.38
N CYS A 198 31.38 16.25 -15.41
CA CYS A 198 31.86 14.90 -15.19
C CYS A 198 31.09 13.87 -16.03
N PHE A 199 31.68 12.68 -16.18
CA PHE A 199 31.07 11.53 -16.83
C PHE A 199 31.74 10.23 -16.35
N VAL A 200 31.10 9.09 -16.56
CA VAL A 200 31.69 7.78 -16.23
C VAL A 200 32.58 7.33 -17.38
N THR A 201 33.87 7.11 -17.09
CA THR A 201 34.84 6.63 -18.09
C THR A 201 34.68 5.13 -18.37
N LYS A 202 35.25 4.65 -19.48
CA LYS A 202 35.22 3.23 -19.89
C LYS A 202 36.13 2.38 -19.00
N LEU A 203 35.82 1.08 -18.85
CA LEU A 203 36.63 0.17 -18.02
C LEU A 203 38.10 0.15 -18.47
N SER A 204 38.35 0.05 -19.77
CA SER A 204 39.72 0.04 -20.32
C SER A 204 40.52 1.32 -20.05
N ARG A 205 39.86 2.48 -19.86
CA ARG A 205 40.54 3.72 -19.47
C ARG A 205 40.74 3.79 -17.97
N ALA A 206 39.75 3.38 -17.18
CA ALA A 206 39.86 3.30 -15.73
C ALA A 206 41.04 2.43 -15.29
N VAL A 207 41.20 1.25 -15.89
CA VAL A 207 42.34 0.35 -15.64
C VAL A 207 43.68 1.06 -15.86
N LYS A 208 43.82 1.86 -16.93
CA LYS A 208 45.05 2.62 -17.18
C LYS A 208 45.34 3.62 -16.06
N TYR A 209 44.33 4.38 -15.63
CA TYR A 209 44.49 5.29 -14.49
C TYR A 209 44.89 4.56 -13.21
N ARG A 210 44.32 3.37 -12.96
CA ARG A 210 44.64 2.52 -11.79
C ARG A 210 46.07 1.98 -11.83
N GLU A 211 46.56 1.61 -13.01
CA GLU A 211 47.94 1.16 -13.25
C GLU A 211 48.96 2.32 -13.20
N GLY A 212 48.55 3.53 -12.82
CA GLY A 212 49.41 4.72 -12.78
C GLY A 212 49.77 5.26 -14.17
N GLN A 213 49.16 4.74 -15.24
CA GLN A 213 49.29 5.32 -16.56
C GLN A 213 48.45 6.59 -16.62
N SER A 214 48.98 7.62 -17.27
CA SER A 214 48.25 8.88 -17.52
C SER A 214 47.76 8.90 -18.97
N PRO A 215 46.63 8.22 -19.29
CA PRO A 215 46.07 8.32 -20.62
C PRO A 215 45.73 9.79 -20.90
N GLN A 216 45.76 10.18 -22.18
CA GLN A 216 45.41 11.55 -22.58
C GLN A 216 44.04 11.91 -21.98
N PRO A 217 43.98 12.91 -21.07
CA PRO A 217 42.74 13.27 -20.40
C PRO A 217 41.82 13.99 -21.37
N CYS A 218 40.52 13.99 -21.07
CA CYS A 218 39.60 14.90 -21.74
C CYS A 218 40.01 16.38 -21.52
N PRO A 219 39.52 17.34 -22.33
CA PRO A 219 39.88 18.74 -22.15
C PRO A 219 39.52 19.27 -20.77
N ASP A 220 40.30 20.22 -20.26
CA ASP A 220 39.94 20.95 -19.05
C ASP A 220 38.73 21.87 -19.31
N VAL A 221 37.98 22.20 -18.27
CA VAL A 221 36.82 23.10 -18.35
C VAL A 221 36.97 24.20 -17.30
N GLU A 222 36.85 25.45 -17.72
CA GLU A 222 36.72 26.58 -16.80
C GLU A 222 35.27 26.68 -16.31
N TYR A 223 35.10 26.77 -14.99
CA TYR A 223 33.80 26.77 -14.34
C TYR A 223 33.67 27.96 -13.37
N PRO A 224 32.62 28.79 -13.47
CA PRO A 224 32.42 29.92 -12.58
C PRO A 224 32.03 29.46 -11.17
N ALA A 225 32.79 29.89 -10.15
CA ALA A 225 32.60 29.49 -8.75
C ALA A 225 31.73 30.44 -7.92
N GLY A 226 31.32 31.56 -8.52
CA GLY A 226 30.58 32.65 -7.88
C GLY A 226 31.36 33.96 -7.89
N GLY A 227 30.68 35.09 -8.10
CA GLY A 227 31.33 36.38 -8.31
C GLY A 227 32.16 36.39 -9.61
N GLU A 228 33.40 36.86 -9.53
CA GLU A 228 34.38 36.89 -10.65
C GLU A 228 35.38 35.71 -10.61
N GLU A 229 35.23 34.78 -9.66
CA GLU A 229 36.16 33.67 -9.47
C GLU A 229 35.86 32.52 -10.45
N ILE A 230 36.89 32.05 -11.17
CA ILE A 230 36.81 30.95 -12.14
C ILE A 230 37.73 29.82 -11.65
N ILE A 231 37.17 28.61 -11.54
CA ILE A 231 37.91 27.39 -11.19
C ILE A 231 38.16 26.57 -12.45
N LYS A 232 39.38 26.03 -12.58
CA LYS A 232 39.73 25.09 -13.64
C LYS A 232 39.43 23.66 -13.20
N ILE A 233 38.46 23.02 -13.85
CA ILE A 233 38.11 21.60 -13.65
C ILE A 233 38.95 20.76 -14.60
N SER A 234 39.88 19.97 -14.05
CA SER A 234 40.80 19.17 -14.86
C SER A 234 40.07 18.04 -15.59
N GLY A 235 40.56 17.69 -16.78
CA GLY A 235 40.06 16.55 -17.54
C GLY A 235 40.13 15.23 -16.78
N SER A 236 41.18 15.05 -15.97
CA SER A 236 41.36 13.87 -15.12
C SER A 236 40.27 13.79 -14.05
N LEU A 237 39.92 14.91 -13.39
CA LEU A 237 38.84 14.94 -12.39
C LEU A 237 37.51 14.52 -13.01
N ARG A 238 37.20 15.10 -14.18
CA ARG A 238 35.95 14.83 -14.90
C ARG A 238 35.74 13.34 -15.23
N GLU A 239 36.83 12.61 -15.45
CA GLU A 239 36.82 11.17 -15.75
C GLU A 239 36.87 10.26 -14.51
N THR A 240 37.53 10.70 -13.45
CA THR A 240 37.84 9.87 -12.27
C THR A 240 36.89 10.07 -11.10
N ALA A 241 36.10 11.15 -11.09
CA ALA A 241 35.18 11.47 -10.00
C ALA A 241 34.20 10.32 -9.66
N PHE A 242 33.79 9.53 -10.65
CA PHE A 242 32.86 8.41 -10.48
C PHE A 242 33.55 7.06 -10.22
N GLU A 243 34.88 6.98 -10.20
CA GLU A 243 35.59 5.74 -9.90
C GLU A 243 35.35 5.26 -8.47
N VAL A 244 34.91 6.14 -7.57
CA VAL A 244 34.44 5.77 -6.23
C VAL A 244 33.28 4.76 -6.24
N LEU A 245 32.51 4.66 -7.34
CA LEU A 245 31.46 3.64 -7.48
C LEU A 245 32.01 2.26 -7.88
N PHE A 246 33.28 2.21 -8.28
CA PHE A 246 33.98 1.03 -8.78
C PHE A 246 35.30 0.79 -8.03
N PRO A 247 35.30 0.75 -6.67
CA PRO A 247 36.51 0.52 -5.89
C PRO A 247 37.12 -0.85 -6.23
N GLU A 248 38.44 -0.88 -6.39
CA GLU A 248 39.23 -2.11 -6.41
C GLU A 248 39.82 -2.32 -5.01
N ASP A 249 38.99 -2.79 -4.09
CA ASP A 249 39.42 -3.29 -2.80
C ASP A 249 39.13 -4.80 -2.67
N ASN A 250 39.82 -5.43 -1.73
CA ASN A 250 39.60 -6.84 -1.39
C ASN A 250 38.23 -7.07 -0.71
N ASP A 251 37.55 -5.99 -0.33
CA ASP A 251 36.25 -6.03 0.32
C ASP A 251 35.12 -6.20 -0.70
N HIS A 252 35.40 -5.97 -1.99
CA HIS A 252 34.47 -6.18 -3.11
C HIS A 252 33.16 -5.40 -2.93
N LEU A 253 33.23 -4.18 -2.41
CA LEU A 253 32.06 -3.38 -2.05
C LEU A 253 31.51 -2.53 -3.19
N GLY A 254 32.17 -2.54 -4.37
CA GLY A 254 31.79 -1.74 -5.51
C GLY A 254 30.42 -2.07 -6.10
N LEU A 255 29.83 -1.11 -6.81
CA LEU A 255 28.48 -1.22 -7.36
C LEU A 255 28.26 -2.49 -8.22
N PRO A 256 29.19 -2.92 -9.09
CA PRO A 256 29.04 -4.18 -9.84
C PRO A 256 28.94 -5.42 -8.95
N TYR A 257 29.70 -5.49 -7.85
CA TYR A 257 29.66 -6.60 -6.92
C TYR A 257 28.32 -6.65 -6.19
N LEU A 258 27.80 -5.51 -5.74
CA LEU A 258 26.48 -5.43 -5.10
C LEU A 258 25.36 -5.97 -5.99
N ILE A 259 25.43 -5.67 -7.30
CA ILE A 259 24.47 -6.18 -8.29
C ILE A 259 24.56 -7.70 -8.41
N LEU A 260 25.78 -8.23 -8.59
CA LEU A 260 25.98 -9.68 -8.74
C LEU A 260 25.65 -10.45 -7.45
N ASP A 261 25.99 -9.91 -6.30
CA ASP A 261 25.67 -10.50 -4.99
C ASP A 261 24.16 -10.50 -4.72
N ALA A 262 23.44 -9.44 -5.10
CA ALA A 262 21.98 -9.43 -5.02
C ALA A 262 21.37 -10.56 -5.87
N ILE A 263 21.88 -10.78 -7.08
CA ILE A 263 21.43 -11.86 -7.96
C ILE A 263 21.83 -13.22 -7.39
N LEU A 264 23.05 -13.35 -6.86
CA LEU A 264 23.57 -14.60 -6.30
C LEU A 264 22.77 -15.05 -5.06
N LYS A 265 22.35 -14.11 -4.21
CA LYS A 265 21.49 -14.38 -3.05
C LYS A 265 20.08 -14.81 -3.43
N CYS A 266 19.64 -14.59 -4.67
CA CYS A 266 18.36 -15.08 -5.15
C CYS A 266 18.40 -16.58 -5.52
N PRO A 267 17.26 -17.30 -5.39
CA PRO A 267 17.06 -18.63 -5.96
C PRO A 267 17.44 -18.71 -7.45
N LEU A 268 17.95 -19.87 -7.88
CA LEU A 268 18.47 -20.10 -9.23
C LEU A 268 17.49 -19.68 -10.34
N ASP A 269 16.21 -19.99 -10.17
CA ASP A 269 15.16 -19.74 -11.16
C ASP A 269 14.92 -18.23 -11.40
N MET A 270 15.25 -17.39 -10.42
CA MET A 270 15.03 -15.94 -10.50
C MET A 270 16.17 -15.21 -11.22
N ARG A 271 17.39 -15.75 -11.14
CA ARG A 271 18.63 -15.04 -11.48
C ARG A 271 18.66 -14.54 -12.91
N ARG A 272 18.25 -15.39 -13.85
CA ARG A 272 18.23 -15.04 -15.28
C ARG A 272 17.25 -13.90 -15.55
N GLN A 273 16.03 -13.98 -15.01
CA GLN A 273 15.03 -12.94 -15.22
C GLN A 273 15.47 -11.62 -14.60
N LEU A 274 16.08 -11.63 -13.41
CA LEU A 274 16.60 -10.43 -12.77
C LEU A 274 17.75 -9.79 -13.56
N ALA A 275 18.69 -10.59 -14.06
CA ALA A 275 19.80 -10.11 -14.88
C ALA A 275 19.35 -9.53 -16.25
N GLU A 276 18.30 -10.10 -16.83
CA GLU A 276 17.69 -9.62 -18.07
C GLU A 276 16.67 -8.48 -17.86
N ASN A 277 16.42 -8.06 -16.61
CA ASN A 277 15.49 -6.98 -16.29
C ASN A 277 16.06 -6.04 -15.23
N ILE A 278 17.14 -5.34 -15.56
CA ILE A 278 17.78 -4.38 -14.66
C ILE A 278 17.24 -2.97 -14.93
N VAL A 279 16.93 -2.22 -13.87
CA VAL A 279 16.45 -0.84 -13.94
C VAL A 279 17.31 0.03 -13.05
N LEU A 280 17.88 1.10 -13.62
CA LEU A 280 18.68 2.11 -12.91
C LEU A 280 17.81 3.34 -12.64
N ILE A 281 17.71 3.75 -11.39
CA ILE A 281 17.02 4.97 -10.95
C ILE A 281 17.90 5.78 -9.99
N GLY A 282 17.43 6.96 -9.61
CA GLY A 282 18.14 7.88 -8.72
C GLY A 282 18.85 8.99 -9.49
N GLY A 283 19.24 10.06 -8.78
CA GLY A 283 19.88 11.23 -9.37
C GLY A 283 21.23 10.89 -10.01
N THR A 284 22.02 10.06 -9.33
CA THR A 284 23.36 9.64 -9.78
C THR A 284 23.29 8.80 -11.05
N ALA A 285 22.19 8.07 -11.28
CA ALA A 285 22.01 7.25 -12.47
C ALA A 285 21.88 8.04 -13.78
N MET A 286 21.68 9.36 -13.73
CA MET A 286 21.57 10.21 -14.92
C MET A 286 22.92 10.54 -15.58
N ILE A 287 24.04 10.19 -14.94
CA ILE A 287 25.36 10.51 -15.45
C ILE A 287 25.65 9.76 -16.76
N PRO A 288 26.23 10.42 -17.79
CA PRO A 288 26.61 9.74 -19.02
C PRO A 288 27.65 8.64 -18.79
N GLY A 289 27.50 7.52 -19.50
CA GLY A 289 28.46 6.42 -19.52
C GLY A 289 28.25 5.33 -18.45
N LEU A 290 27.43 5.58 -17.42
CA LEU A 290 27.26 4.67 -16.29
C LEU A 290 26.76 3.28 -16.71
N THR A 291 25.68 3.20 -17.48
CA THR A 291 25.08 1.92 -17.89
C THR A 291 26.04 1.09 -18.73
N ALA A 292 26.77 1.73 -19.67
CA ALA A 292 27.75 1.04 -20.50
C ALA A 292 28.92 0.50 -19.67
N ARG A 293 29.44 1.33 -18.74
CA ARG A 293 30.50 0.91 -17.81
C ARG A 293 30.05 -0.24 -16.92
N LEU A 294 28.86 -0.16 -16.32
CA LEU A 294 28.30 -1.24 -15.51
C LEU A 294 28.17 -2.54 -16.29
N GLN A 295 27.71 -2.47 -17.55
CA GLN A 295 27.61 -3.66 -18.39
C GLN A 295 28.98 -4.30 -18.66
N GLU A 296 30.02 -3.51 -18.94
CA GLU A 296 31.40 -3.99 -19.10
C GLU A 296 31.91 -4.67 -17.82
N GLU A 297 31.74 -4.03 -16.67
CA GLU A 297 32.17 -4.53 -15.35
C GLU A 297 31.46 -5.83 -14.97
N LEU A 298 30.13 -5.89 -15.13
CA LEU A 298 29.34 -7.09 -14.80
C LEU A 298 29.76 -8.29 -15.65
N ILE A 299 29.99 -8.10 -16.95
CA ILE A 299 30.45 -9.17 -17.85
C ILE A 299 31.85 -9.62 -17.45
N HIS A 300 32.77 -8.68 -17.20
CA HIS A 300 34.13 -8.99 -16.78
C HIS A 300 34.15 -9.80 -15.47
N LEU A 301 33.33 -9.42 -14.48
CA LEU A 301 33.27 -10.08 -13.18
C LEU A 301 32.71 -11.51 -13.24
N LEU A 302 31.84 -11.85 -14.20
CA LEU A 302 31.32 -13.22 -14.34
C LEU A 302 32.42 -14.26 -14.59
N ASP A 303 33.54 -13.86 -15.21
CA ASP A 303 34.67 -14.73 -15.51
C ASP A 303 35.68 -14.86 -14.35
N THR A 304 35.51 -14.09 -13.27
CA THR A 304 36.35 -14.16 -12.07
C THR A 304 35.98 -15.34 -11.18
N ASP A 305 36.92 -15.83 -10.37
CA ASP A 305 36.71 -16.97 -9.46
C ASP A 305 35.61 -16.74 -8.41
N LEU A 306 35.23 -15.48 -8.17
CA LEU A 306 34.14 -15.11 -7.27
C LEU A 306 32.78 -15.60 -7.78
N TYR A 307 32.53 -15.44 -9.09
CA TYR A 307 31.21 -15.66 -9.70
C TYR A 307 31.18 -16.78 -10.73
N LYS A 308 32.34 -17.13 -11.30
CA LYS A 308 32.49 -18.23 -12.25
C LYS A 308 32.02 -19.54 -11.65
N GLY A 309 31.14 -20.24 -12.38
CA GLY A 309 30.51 -21.48 -11.91
C GLY A 309 29.41 -21.31 -10.85
N LYS A 310 29.15 -20.09 -10.38
CA LYS A 310 28.02 -19.77 -9.46
C LYS A 310 26.90 -19.00 -10.16
N LEU A 311 27.25 -18.10 -11.06
CA LEU A 311 26.31 -17.30 -11.87
C LEU A 311 26.41 -17.69 -13.34
N PHE A 312 25.40 -18.38 -13.86
CA PHE A 312 25.32 -18.79 -15.27
C PHE A 312 24.54 -17.79 -16.13
N ILE A 313 24.87 -16.51 -15.99
CA ILE A 313 24.20 -15.41 -16.68
C ILE A 313 24.88 -15.17 -18.04
N LYS A 314 24.08 -15.09 -19.11
CA LYS A 314 24.60 -14.88 -20.48
C LYS A 314 24.51 -13.44 -20.97
N SER A 315 23.56 -12.68 -20.44
CA SER A 315 23.30 -11.31 -20.87
C SER A 315 22.71 -10.51 -19.73
N PHE A 316 23.21 -9.27 -19.58
CA PHE A 316 22.57 -8.25 -18.77
C PHE A 316 21.79 -7.32 -19.69
N LYS A 317 20.53 -7.01 -19.33
CA LYS A 317 19.70 -6.07 -20.08
C LYS A 317 19.20 -4.98 -19.15
N PHE A 318 19.56 -3.75 -19.51
CA PHE A 318 19.13 -2.54 -18.82
C PHE A 318 17.93 -1.96 -19.55
N HIS A 319 16.87 -1.66 -18.81
CA HIS A 319 15.65 -1.06 -19.33
C HIS A 319 15.53 0.39 -18.88
N THR A 320 15.19 1.26 -19.81
CA THR A 320 15.02 2.69 -19.54
C THR A 320 13.55 2.98 -19.26
N PRO A 321 13.20 3.51 -18.07
CA PRO A 321 11.86 3.97 -17.75
C PRO A 321 11.38 5.12 -18.66
N PRO A 322 10.07 5.38 -18.74
CA PRO A 322 9.53 6.50 -19.53
C PRO A 322 9.91 7.89 -18.97
N ALA A 323 10.23 7.96 -17.67
CA ALA A 323 10.68 9.17 -16.98
C ALA A 323 12.21 9.24 -16.88
N LYS A 324 12.74 10.41 -16.47
CA LYS A 324 14.13 10.51 -16.07
C LYS A 324 14.37 9.71 -14.79
N ALA A 325 15.56 9.13 -14.67
CA ALA A 325 15.94 8.26 -13.55
C ALA A 325 15.73 8.91 -12.17
N ASN A 326 15.91 10.23 -12.06
CA ASN A 326 15.80 10.97 -10.80
C ASN A 326 14.37 11.10 -10.23
N PHE A 327 13.32 10.99 -11.05
CA PHE A 327 11.92 11.07 -10.59
C PHE A 327 11.07 9.87 -11.05
N THR A 328 11.69 8.80 -11.55
CA THR A 328 10.97 7.60 -11.97
C THR A 328 10.21 6.95 -10.81
N ALA A 329 10.75 6.99 -9.60
CA ALA A 329 10.06 6.48 -8.41
C ALA A 329 8.80 7.30 -8.09
N TRP A 330 8.88 8.63 -8.14
CA TRP A 330 7.73 9.51 -8.04
C TRP A 330 6.68 9.23 -9.12
N LEU A 331 7.08 9.06 -10.39
CA LEU A 331 6.16 8.68 -11.47
C LEU A 331 5.52 7.32 -11.18
N GLY A 332 6.32 6.38 -10.69
CA GLY A 332 5.85 5.11 -10.16
C GLY A 332 4.73 5.33 -9.18
N GLY A 333 4.93 6.13 -8.13
CA GLY A 333 3.90 6.50 -7.14
C GLY A 333 2.68 7.22 -7.73
N SER A 334 2.87 8.08 -8.73
CA SER A 334 1.80 8.77 -9.46
C SER A 334 0.91 7.80 -10.27
N ILE A 335 1.52 6.75 -10.84
CA ILE A 335 0.84 5.64 -11.54
C ILE A 335 0.33 4.59 -10.58
N TYR A 336 1.02 4.37 -9.46
CA TYR A 336 0.72 3.40 -8.39
C TYR A 336 -0.55 3.79 -7.63
N GLU A 337 -1.40 4.64 -8.21
CA GLU A 337 -2.81 4.59 -7.91
C GLU A 337 -3.21 3.11 -7.85
N PRO A 338 -3.62 2.60 -6.68
CA PRO A 338 -3.92 1.20 -6.54
C PRO A 338 -4.99 0.86 -7.58
N PRO A 339 -4.76 -0.16 -8.43
CA PRO A 339 -5.82 -0.60 -9.33
C PRO A 339 -7.04 -0.95 -8.47
N PHE A 340 -8.17 -0.27 -8.74
CA PHE A 340 -9.46 -0.34 -8.02
C PHE A 340 -9.63 0.53 -6.75
N PHE A 341 -8.89 1.63 -6.60
CA PHE A 341 -9.21 2.68 -5.61
C PHE A 341 -10.32 3.68 -6.07
N ASN A 342 -10.83 3.53 -7.30
CA ASN A 342 -11.66 4.51 -8.00
C ASN A 342 -13.18 4.28 -7.91
N GLU A 343 -13.74 4.10 -6.70
CA GLU A 343 -15.05 4.70 -6.39
C GLU A 343 -15.10 5.10 -4.91
N PRO A 344 -15.18 6.41 -4.57
CA PRO A 344 -15.58 6.82 -3.24
C PRO A 344 -16.94 6.20 -2.90
N PRO A 345 -17.26 5.93 -1.62
CA PRO A 345 -18.57 5.43 -1.20
C PRO A 345 -19.75 6.12 -1.88
N LEU A 346 -19.67 7.43 -2.12
CA LEU A 346 -20.69 8.22 -2.82
C LEU A 346 -20.87 7.89 -4.30
N GLN A 347 -19.81 7.48 -5.01
CA GLN A 347 -19.87 7.08 -6.42
C GLN A 347 -20.38 5.65 -6.57
N ALA A 348 -19.94 4.73 -5.70
CA ALA A 348 -20.49 3.38 -5.59
C ALA A 348 -21.98 3.43 -5.24
N MET A 349 -22.34 4.29 -4.28
CA MET A 349 -23.72 4.59 -3.95
C MET A 349 -24.50 5.16 -5.15
N ARG A 350 -23.94 6.12 -5.92
CA ARG A 350 -24.57 6.62 -7.15
C ARG A 350 -24.79 5.52 -8.18
N ARG A 351 -23.82 4.62 -8.40
CA ARG A 351 -23.97 3.51 -9.34
C ARG A 351 -25.01 2.48 -8.88
N ILE A 352 -25.00 2.09 -7.60
CA ILE A 352 -26.03 1.20 -7.04
C ILE A 352 -27.42 1.85 -7.18
N ARG A 353 -27.52 3.17 -7.03
CA ARG A 353 -28.78 3.89 -7.22
C ARG A 353 -29.21 3.98 -8.67
N ASP A 354 -28.29 4.30 -9.59
CA ASP A 354 -28.63 4.79 -10.95
C ASP A 354 -28.48 3.71 -12.04
N MET A 355 -27.65 2.68 -11.84
CA MET A 355 -27.37 1.60 -12.81
C MET A 355 -28.26 0.35 -12.60
N LEU A 356 -28.19 -0.58 -13.55
CA LEU A 356 -28.81 -1.90 -13.41
C LEU A 356 -28.13 -2.72 -12.29
N PRO A 357 -28.86 -3.63 -11.62
CA PRO A 357 -28.28 -4.51 -10.60
C PRO A 357 -27.03 -5.25 -11.12
N PRO A 358 -26.03 -5.47 -10.25
CA PRO A 358 -24.80 -6.12 -10.64
C PRO A 358 -25.06 -7.54 -11.13
N LYS A 359 -24.42 -7.92 -12.23
CA LYS A 359 -24.44 -9.28 -12.79
C LYS A 359 -23.10 -9.95 -12.57
N LEU A 360 -23.11 -11.28 -12.47
CA LEU A 360 -21.88 -12.08 -12.40
C LEU A 360 -21.02 -11.83 -13.64
N LYS A 361 -19.73 -11.53 -13.45
CA LYS A 361 -18.78 -11.26 -14.54
C LYS A 361 -18.59 -12.48 -15.45
N ASN A 362 -18.74 -13.69 -14.90
CA ASN A 362 -18.60 -14.96 -15.60
C ASN A 362 -19.87 -15.81 -15.48
N ALA A 363 -21.03 -15.30 -15.93
CA ALA A 363 -22.31 -16.02 -15.87
C ALA A 363 -22.27 -17.45 -16.49
N GLN A 364 -21.33 -17.72 -17.40
CA GLN A 364 -21.11 -19.05 -18.02
C GLN A 364 -20.48 -20.09 -17.07
N LYS A 365 -19.94 -19.68 -15.91
CA LYS A 365 -19.26 -20.56 -14.94
C LYS A 365 -20.14 -20.97 -13.76
N VAL A 366 -21.34 -20.42 -13.65
CA VAL A 366 -22.27 -20.71 -12.55
C VAL A 366 -23.44 -21.54 -13.05
N SER A 367 -24.02 -22.34 -12.16
CA SER A 367 -25.21 -23.12 -12.47
C SER A 367 -26.41 -22.20 -12.71
N PRO A 368 -27.36 -22.61 -13.57
CA PRO A 368 -28.62 -21.89 -13.74
C PRO A 368 -29.40 -21.72 -12.42
N ARG A 369 -29.20 -22.64 -11.46
CA ARG A 369 -29.82 -22.57 -10.13
C ARG A 369 -29.23 -21.45 -9.28
N LEU A 370 -27.91 -21.27 -9.29
CA LEU A 370 -27.23 -20.18 -8.59
C LEU A 370 -27.59 -18.83 -9.24
N GLN A 371 -27.61 -18.75 -10.57
CA GLN A 371 -28.02 -17.52 -11.26
C GLN A 371 -29.48 -17.14 -10.92
N SER A 372 -30.41 -18.10 -11.00
CA SER A 372 -31.82 -17.88 -10.60
C SER A 372 -31.97 -17.45 -9.14
N PHE A 373 -31.08 -17.92 -8.26
CA PHE A 373 -31.08 -17.53 -6.85
C PHE A 373 -30.64 -16.07 -6.65
N LEU A 374 -29.58 -15.64 -7.34
CA LEU A 374 -29.12 -14.25 -7.36
C LEU A 374 -30.16 -13.30 -7.96
N ASP A 375 -30.83 -13.70 -9.03
CA ASP A 375 -31.85 -12.88 -9.70
C ASP A 375 -33.04 -12.57 -8.78
N ARG A 376 -33.33 -13.45 -7.81
CA ARG A 376 -34.36 -13.24 -6.78
C ARG A 376 -33.92 -12.28 -5.66
N MET A 377 -32.61 -12.13 -5.44
CA MET A 377 -32.04 -11.25 -4.41
C MET A 377 -31.74 -9.84 -4.95
N LEU A 378 -31.21 -9.74 -6.16
CA LEU A 378 -30.74 -8.49 -6.78
C LEU A 378 -31.83 -7.79 -7.59
N VAL A 379 -33.03 -7.71 -7.01
CA VAL A 379 -34.19 -7.01 -7.58
C VAL A 379 -34.20 -5.57 -7.08
N ARG A 380 -34.28 -4.59 -8.00
CA ARG A 380 -34.24 -3.16 -7.66
C ARG A 380 -35.49 -2.69 -6.91
N ASP A 381 -36.67 -3.18 -7.29
CA ASP A 381 -37.91 -2.91 -6.56
C ASP A 381 -37.98 -3.81 -5.31
N PRO A 382 -37.94 -3.25 -4.09
CA PRO A 382 -38.01 -4.03 -2.87
C PRO A 382 -39.30 -4.83 -2.75
N ALA A 383 -40.41 -4.36 -3.31
CA ALA A 383 -41.70 -5.06 -3.24
C ALA A 383 -41.74 -6.35 -4.08
N GLN A 384 -40.84 -6.47 -5.06
CA GLN A 384 -40.69 -7.65 -5.91
C GLN A 384 -39.48 -8.51 -5.50
N ARG A 385 -38.67 -8.06 -4.53
CA ARG A 385 -37.51 -8.78 -4.02
C ARG A 385 -37.97 -9.91 -3.11
N ALA A 386 -37.34 -11.07 -3.24
CA ALA A 386 -37.71 -12.23 -2.44
C ALA A 386 -37.45 -12.00 -0.95
N THR A 387 -38.27 -12.61 -0.08
CA THR A 387 -38.03 -12.59 1.37
C THR A 387 -37.04 -13.68 1.79
N ALA A 388 -36.47 -13.57 2.99
CA ALA A 388 -35.59 -14.62 3.53
C ALA A 388 -36.31 -15.99 3.59
N ALA A 389 -37.59 -15.99 3.98
CA ALA A 389 -38.42 -17.19 4.06
C ALA A 389 -38.70 -17.82 2.70
N GLU A 390 -38.91 -17.02 1.65
CA GLU A 390 -39.06 -17.52 0.27
C GLU A 390 -37.75 -18.09 -0.26
N LEU A 391 -36.63 -17.42 -0.01
CA LEU A 391 -35.31 -17.86 -0.48
C LEU A 391 -34.88 -19.18 0.17
N LEU A 392 -35.29 -19.45 1.42
CA LEU A 392 -35.07 -20.74 2.08
C LEU A 392 -35.70 -21.93 1.33
N GLN A 393 -36.73 -21.68 0.52
CA GLN A 393 -37.39 -22.69 -0.30
C GLN A 393 -36.79 -22.83 -1.71
N HIS A 394 -35.82 -21.98 -2.07
CA HIS A 394 -35.26 -21.94 -3.42
C HIS A 394 -34.49 -23.23 -3.75
N PRO A 395 -34.63 -23.80 -4.98
CA PRO A 395 -33.98 -25.06 -5.35
C PRO A 395 -32.46 -25.09 -5.20
N PHE A 396 -31.78 -23.94 -5.32
CA PHE A 396 -30.34 -23.81 -5.09
C PHE A 396 -29.93 -24.32 -3.70
N LEU A 397 -30.70 -24.03 -2.65
CA LEU A 397 -30.36 -24.42 -1.28
C LEU A 397 -30.56 -25.90 -0.98
N ARG A 398 -31.11 -26.69 -1.92
CA ARG A 398 -31.21 -28.15 -1.78
C ARG A 398 -29.85 -28.84 -1.83
N GLN A 399 -28.85 -28.19 -2.44
CA GLN A 399 -27.48 -28.70 -2.50
C GLN A 399 -26.63 -28.28 -1.30
N ALA A 400 -27.20 -27.58 -0.31
CA ALA A 400 -26.49 -27.25 0.91
C ALA A 400 -26.23 -28.53 1.72
N GLY A 401 -24.95 -28.87 1.89
CA GLY A 401 -24.51 -29.99 2.71
C GLY A 401 -24.42 -29.67 4.21
N PRO A 402 -23.86 -30.59 5.03
CA PRO A 402 -23.70 -30.37 6.46
C PRO A 402 -22.68 -29.24 6.75
N PRO A 403 -22.83 -28.51 7.88
CA PRO A 403 -21.91 -27.42 8.25
C PRO A 403 -20.43 -27.84 8.26
N SER A 404 -20.13 -29.10 8.58
CA SER A 404 -18.77 -29.66 8.57
C SER A 404 -18.05 -29.58 7.22
N LEU A 405 -18.75 -29.35 6.11
CA LEU A 405 -18.10 -29.06 4.82
C LEU A 405 -17.29 -27.76 4.83
N LEU A 406 -17.60 -26.86 5.77
CA LEU A 406 -16.93 -25.56 5.93
C LEU A 406 -15.76 -25.64 6.93
N SER A 407 -15.55 -26.77 7.62
CA SER A 407 -14.42 -26.94 8.53
C SER A 407 -13.15 -27.33 7.75
N GLY A 408 -12.30 -26.35 7.44
CA GLY A 408 -10.97 -26.58 6.86
C GLY A 408 -9.98 -27.14 7.88
N THR A 409 -9.11 -28.05 7.44
CA THR A 409 -8.04 -28.72 8.21
C THR A 409 -7.04 -27.75 8.85
N ARG A 410 -7.43 -27.09 9.95
CA ARG A 410 -6.49 -26.56 10.94
C ARG A 410 -6.70 -27.36 12.22
N GLY A 411 -5.87 -28.39 12.40
CA GLY A 411 -5.81 -29.12 13.67
C GLY A 411 -5.29 -28.19 14.75
N TRP A 412 -6.17 -27.79 15.68
CA TRP A 412 -5.79 -27.08 16.88
C TRP A 412 -5.84 -28.05 18.05
N TYR A 413 -4.71 -28.19 18.75
CA TYR A 413 -4.65 -28.93 20.02
C TYR A 413 -5.45 -28.15 21.07
N GLY A 414 -6.52 -28.76 21.59
CA GLY A 414 -7.39 -28.17 22.60
C GLY A 414 -6.66 -27.95 23.93
N ILE A 415 -6.71 -26.73 24.44
CA ILE A 415 -6.38 -26.40 25.83
C ILE A 415 -7.71 -26.39 26.60
N SER A 416 -7.75 -27.03 27.76
CA SER A 416 -8.96 -27.36 28.55
C SER A 416 -9.63 -26.18 29.27
N GLY A 417 -9.87 -25.06 28.58
CA GLY A 417 -10.60 -23.90 29.10
C GLY A 417 -11.60 -23.36 28.07
N ARG A 418 -12.79 -22.91 28.52
CA ARG A 418 -13.80 -22.31 27.63
C ARG A 418 -13.30 -20.95 27.15
N GLN A 419 -12.94 -20.85 25.86
CA GLN A 419 -12.52 -19.60 25.25
C GLN A 419 -13.73 -18.70 24.96
N VAL A 420 -13.53 -17.39 25.09
CA VAL A 420 -14.54 -16.37 24.82
C VAL A 420 -13.93 -15.22 24.01
N ALA A 421 -14.75 -14.54 23.20
CA ALA A 421 -14.35 -13.31 22.52
C ALA A 421 -14.84 -12.10 23.34
N VAL A 422 -13.99 -11.08 23.51
CA VAL A 422 -14.37 -9.83 24.20
C VAL A 422 -14.26 -8.64 23.26
N LYS A 423 -15.39 -8.07 22.85
CA LYS A 423 -15.44 -6.87 22.00
C LYS A 423 -15.41 -5.62 22.87
N LYS A 424 -14.35 -4.80 22.76
CA LYS A 424 -14.24 -3.53 23.47
C LYS A 424 -14.65 -2.36 22.58
N MET A 425 -15.55 -1.51 23.07
CA MET A 425 -16.10 -0.39 22.33
C MET A 425 -16.06 0.90 23.15
N ASP A 426 -15.23 1.84 22.73
CA ASP A 426 -15.03 3.15 23.39
C ASP A 426 -16.26 4.06 23.19
N LEU A 427 -16.89 4.46 24.29
CA LEU A 427 -18.10 5.29 24.31
C LEU A 427 -17.85 6.74 23.88
N ARG A 428 -16.62 7.23 23.98
CA ARG A 428 -16.25 8.62 23.66
C ARG A 428 -16.00 8.82 22.17
N LYS A 429 -15.51 7.77 21.49
CA LYS A 429 -15.23 7.79 20.04
C LYS A 429 -16.46 7.57 19.16
N GLN A 430 -17.58 7.14 19.73
CA GLN A 430 -18.78 6.82 18.98
C GLN A 430 -19.74 8.01 18.89
N GLN A 431 -19.95 8.52 17.67
CA GLN A 431 -20.90 9.61 17.41
C GLN A 431 -22.35 9.22 17.72
N ARG A 432 -22.67 7.93 17.68
CA ARG A 432 -24.02 7.37 17.84
C ARG A 432 -24.03 6.24 18.87
N ARG A 433 -24.12 6.61 20.14
CA ARG A 433 -24.04 5.66 21.27
C ARG A 433 -25.11 4.57 21.21
N GLU A 434 -26.26 4.84 20.61
CA GLU A 434 -27.36 3.87 20.45
C GLU A 434 -26.94 2.61 19.65
N LEU A 435 -25.96 2.73 18.74
CA LEU A 435 -25.46 1.59 17.96
C LEU A 435 -24.73 0.57 18.87
N LEU A 436 -24.09 1.03 19.93
CA LEU A 436 -23.41 0.16 20.89
C LEU A 436 -24.40 -0.67 21.71
N PHE A 437 -25.56 -0.08 22.03
CA PHE A 437 -26.62 -0.79 22.75
C PHE A 437 -27.28 -1.87 21.89
N ASN A 438 -27.48 -1.61 20.59
CA ASN A 438 -28.00 -2.60 19.65
C ASN A 438 -27.12 -3.85 19.58
N GLU A 439 -25.79 -3.69 19.64
CA GLU A 439 -24.84 -4.80 19.64
C GLU A 439 -25.16 -5.82 20.74
N VAL A 440 -25.50 -5.34 21.95
CA VAL A 440 -25.81 -6.19 23.10
C VAL A 440 -27.25 -6.68 23.09
N VAL A 441 -28.20 -5.77 22.85
CA VAL A 441 -29.64 -6.05 22.96
C VAL A 441 -30.06 -7.10 21.94
N ILE A 442 -29.56 -7.04 20.71
CA ILE A 442 -29.95 -8.01 19.68
C ILE A 442 -29.49 -9.42 20.05
N MET A 443 -28.24 -9.59 20.47
CA MET A 443 -27.71 -10.92 20.84
C MET A 443 -28.36 -11.47 22.11
N ARG A 444 -28.80 -10.59 23.03
CA ARG A 444 -29.46 -10.99 24.29
C ARG A 444 -30.92 -11.38 24.07
N ASP A 445 -31.65 -10.63 23.25
CA ASP A 445 -33.11 -10.80 23.14
C ASP A 445 -33.50 -11.76 21.99
N TYR A 446 -32.59 -12.02 21.04
CA TYR A 446 -32.84 -12.85 19.86
C TYR A 446 -31.88 -14.04 19.74
N HIS A 447 -32.15 -15.10 20.49
CA HIS A 447 -31.35 -16.34 20.43
C HIS A 447 -31.69 -17.20 19.20
N HIS A 448 -30.66 -17.54 18.41
CA HIS A 448 -30.81 -18.43 17.26
C HIS A 448 -29.49 -19.18 16.97
N PRO A 449 -29.50 -20.44 16.50
CA PRO A 449 -28.27 -21.21 16.23
C PRO A 449 -27.29 -20.57 15.22
N ASN A 450 -27.77 -19.64 14.40
CA ASN A 450 -26.99 -18.90 13.40
C ASN A 450 -26.82 -17.40 13.75
N ILE A 451 -26.97 -17.02 15.02
CA ILE A 451 -26.69 -15.68 15.57
C ILE A 451 -25.64 -15.84 16.66
N VAL A 452 -24.67 -14.92 16.72
CA VAL A 452 -23.64 -14.93 17.77
C VAL A 452 -24.29 -14.77 19.15
N GLU A 453 -23.90 -15.65 20.06
CA GLU A 453 -24.36 -15.67 21.44
C GLU A 453 -23.50 -14.73 22.30
N THR A 454 -24.17 -13.84 23.04
CA THR A 454 -23.55 -13.02 24.07
C THR A 454 -23.68 -13.71 25.43
N TYR A 455 -22.62 -13.71 26.22
CA TYR A 455 -22.62 -14.24 27.58
C TYR A 455 -22.87 -13.14 28.60
N SER A 456 -22.15 -12.02 28.49
CA SER A 456 -22.22 -10.90 29.42
C SER A 456 -21.77 -9.60 28.76
N SER A 457 -22.19 -8.47 29.31
CA SER A 457 -21.65 -7.15 28.95
C SER A 457 -21.25 -6.37 30.19
N PHE A 458 -20.12 -5.67 30.14
CA PHE A 458 -19.57 -4.88 31.23
C PHE A 458 -19.29 -3.46 30.74
N LEU A 459 -19.54 -2.48 31.61
CA LEU A 459 -19.07 -1.12 31.42
C LEU A 459 -17.81 -0.95 32.28
N VAL A 460 -16.65 -0.83 31.65
CA VAL A 460 -15.35 -0.68 32.32
C VAL A 460 -14.78 0.67 31.89
N ASP A 461 -14.65 1.59 32.84
CA ASP A 461 -14.37 3.00 32.58
C ASP A 461 -15.36 3.59 31.57
N ASP A 462 -14.88 4.05 30.40
CA ASP A 462 -15.69 4.56 29.28
C ASP A 462 -15.72 3.59 28.08
N GLU A 463 -15.55 2.29 28.34
CA GLU A 463 -15.61 1.25 27.32
C GLU A 463 -16.72 0.22 27.63
N LEU A 464 -17.55 -0.06 26.62
CA LEU A 464 -18.49 -1.19 26.65
C LEU A 464 -17.75 -2.46 26.20
N TRP A 465 -17.65 -3.43 27.10
CA TRP A 465 -17.03 -4.73 26.86
C TRP A 465 -18.11 -5.78 26.71
N VAL A 466 -18.17 -6.46 25.57
CA VAL A 466 -19.17 -7.51 25.31
C VAL A 466 -18.46 -8.85 25.19
N VAL A 467 -18.77 -9.76 26.11
CA VAL A 467 -18.24 -11.12 26.16
C VAL A 467 -19.19 -12.03 25.39
N MET A 468 -18.70 -12.66 24.34
CA MET A 468 -19.47 -13.49 23.42
C MET A 468 -18.77 -14.81 23.13
N GLU A 469 -19.47 -15.73 22.48
CA GLU A 469 -18.87 -16.99 22.04
C GLU A 469 -17.67 -16.73 21.10
N TYR A 470 -16.63 -17.54 21.25
CA TYR A 470 -15.47 -17.51 20.37
C TYR A 470 -15.75 -18.41 19.16
N LEU A 471 -15.55 -17.87 17.95
CA LEU A 471 -15.76 -18.57 16.69
C LEU A 471 -14.41 -18.78 16.00
N GLU A 472 -13.88 -20.00 16.11
CA GLU A 472 -12.49 -20.32 15.76
C GLU A 472 -12.21 -20.26 14.24
N GLY A 473 -13.26 -20.38 13.43
CA GLY A 473 -13.18 -20.33 11.97
C GLY A 473 -13.00 -18.92 11.41
N GLY A 474 -13.08 -17.88 12.26
CA GLY A 474 -12.89 -16.48 11.84
C GLY A 474 -14.02 -15.97 10.95
N ALA A 475 -13.75 -14.88 10.21
CA ALA A 475 -14.74 -14.26 9.32
C ALA A 475 -14.76 -14.92 7.94
N LEU A 476 -15.93 -14.94 7.29
CA LEU A 476 -16.09 -15.49 5.95
C LEU A 476 -15.19 -14.79 4.92
N THR A 477 -14.89 -13.49 5.10
CA THR A 477 -13.95 -12.73 4.27
C THR A 477 -12.59 -13.42 4.18
N ASP A 478 -12.10 -14.02 5.26
CA ASP A 478 -10.81 -14.70 5.27
C ASP A 478 -10.84 -15.95 4.38
N ILE A 479 -11.97 -16.65 4.28
CA ILE A 479 -12.10 -17.81 3.38
C ILE A 479 -12.22 -17.36 1.93
N VAL A 480 -13.10 -16.39 1.65
CA VAL A 480 -13.36 -15.90 0.27
C VAL A 480 -12.11 -15.26 -0.35
N THR A 481 -11.23 -14.68 0.46
CA THR A 481 -9.96 -14.09 -0.01
C THR A 481 -8.87 -15.11 -0.30
N HIS A 482 -8.81 -16.22 0.45
CA HIS A 482 -7.72 -17.21 0.34
C HIS A 482 -8.10 -18.47 -0.45
N SER A 483 -9.39 -18.73 -0.64
CA SER A 483 -9.91 -19.97 -1.22
C SER A 483 -11.09 -19.71 -2.13
N ARG A 484 -11.23 -20.49 -3.21
CA ARG A 484 -12.47 -20.50 -4.00
C ARG A 484 -13.48 -21.43 -3.34
N MET A 485 -14.71 -20.96 -3.21
CA MET A 485 -15.82 -21.76 -2.68
C MET A 485 -16.57 -22.42 -3.84
N ASP A 486 -16.97 -23.68 -3.66
CA ASP A 486 -17.89 -24.34 -4.58
C ASP A 486 -19.35 -23.96 -4.28
N GLU A 487 -20.27 -24.32 -5.19
CA GLU A 487 -21.68 -23.94 -5.04
C GLU A 487 -22.38 -24.66 -3.89
N GLU A 488 -21.88 -25.80 -3.41
CA GLU A 488 -22.43 -26.51 -2.26
C GLU A 488 -22.05 -25.81 -0.96
N GLN A 489 -20.80 -25.34 -0.84
CA GLN A 489 -20.33 -24.50 0.24
C GLN A 489 -21.07 -23.15 0.26
N ILE A 490 -21.24 -22.51 -0.89
CA ILE A 490 -22.00 -21.25 -1.02
C ILE A 490 -23.46 -21.45 -0.59
N ALA A 491 -24.11 -22.52 -1.05
CA ALA A 491 -25.47 -22.84 -0.64
C ALA A 491 -25.56 -23.10 0.89
N THR A 492 -24.56 -23.73 1.48
CA THR A 492 -24.49 -24.02 2.91
C THR A 492 -24.38 -22.75 3.74
N VAL A 493 -23.54 -21.79 3.33
CA VAL A 493 -23.44 -20.46 3.96
C VAL A 493 -24.76 -19.70 3.81
N CYS A 494 -25.28 -19.60 2.59
CA CYS A 494 -26.53 -18.86 2.32
C CYS A 494 -27.71 -19.39 3.14
N LYS A 495 -27.85 -20.72 3.24
CA LYS A 495 -28.94 -21.35 4.01
C LYS A 495 -28.88 -21.00 5.49
N GLN A 496 -27.69 -20.98 6.08
CA GLN A 496 -27.51 -20.63 7.49
C GLN A 496 -27.76 -19.14 7.75
N CYS A 497 -27.26 -18.24 6.89
CA CYS A 497 -27.55 -16.81 6.98
C CYS A 497 -29.05 -16.52 6.81
N LEU A 498 -29.71 -17.16 5.84
CA LEU A 498 -31.14 -16.98 5.59
C LEU A 498 -32.02 -17.48 6.74
N LYS A 499 -31.62 -18.52 7.48
CA LYS A 499 -32.33 -18.94 8.70
C LYS A 499 -32.30 -17.86 9.76
N ALA A 500 -31.12 -17.28 10.02
CA ALA A 500 -30.99 -16.18 10.97
C ALA A 500 -31.76 -14.93 10.53
N LEU A 501 -31.66 -14.55 9.25
CA LEU A 501 -32.41 -13.41 8.71
C LEU A 501 -33.91 -13.63 8.75
N ALA A 502 -34.41 -14.81 8.36
CA ALA A 502 -35.84 -15.13 8.44
C ALA A 502 -36.37 -15.03 9.87
N TYR A 503 -35.59 -15.49 10.86
CA TYR A 503 -35.92 -15.34 12.27
C TYR A 503 -35.98 -13.86 12.69
N LEU A 504 -34.92 -13.09 12.45
CA LEU A 504 -34.87 -11.66 12.79
C LEU A 504 -36.01 -10.86 12.11
N HIS A 505 -36.22 -11.10 10.82
CA HIS A 505 -37.26 -10.44 10.03
C HIS A 505 -38.67 -10.78 10.55
N SER A 506 -38.90 -12.02 11.00
CA SER A 506 -40.19 -12.41 11.62
C SER A 506 -40.47 -11.66 12.92
N GLN A 507 -39.43 -11.23 13.62
CA GLN A 507 -39.51 -10.42 14.82
C GLN A 507 -39.49 -8.92 14.54
N GLY A 508 -39.50 -8.50 13.27
CA GLY A 508 -39.43 -7.08 12.89
C GLY A 508 -38.04 -6.45 13.10
N VAL A 509 -36.97 -7.25 13.15
CA VAL A 509 -35.59 -6.75 13.23
C VAL A 509 -34.97 -6.74 11.84
N ILE A 510 -34.35 -5.63 11.44
CA ILE A 510 -33.57 -5.49 10.20
C ILE A 510 -32.09 -5.32 10.56
N HIS A 511 -31.20 -6.08 9.93
CA HIS A 511 -29.76 -6.08 10.26
C HIS A 511 -29.01 -4.86 9.71
N ARG A 512 -29.18 -4.55 8.42
CA ARG A 512 -28.63 -3.40 7.68
C ARG A 512 -27.10 -3.35 7.50
N ASP A 513 -26.37 -4.42 7.82
CA ASP A 513 -24.91 -4.50 7.59
C ASP A 513 -24.44 -5.94 7.29
N ILE A 514 -25.19 -6.64 6.44
CA ILE A 514 -24.81 -7.98 5.94
C ILE A 514 -23.67 -7.85 4.92
N LYS A 515 -22.55 -8.52 5.20
CA LYS A 515 -21.33 -8.58 4.38
C LYS A 515 -20.47 -9.74 4.85
N SER A 516 -19.46 -10.14 4.09
CA SER A 516 -18.58 -11.25 4.48
C SER A 516 -17.88 -11.04 5.83
N ASP A 517 -17.59 -9.80 6.22
CA ASP A 517 -16.97 -9.50 7.53
C ASP A 517 -17.91 -9.80 8.72
N SER A 518 -19.23 -9.70 8.52
CA SER A 518 -20.25 -9.92 9.57
C SER A 518 -20.75 -11.37 9.64
N ILE A 519 -20.12 -12.27 8.89
CA ILE A 519 -20.40 -13.71 8.93
C ILE A 519 -19.20 -14.42 9.56
N LEU A 520 -19.42 -15.04 10.71
CA LEU A 520 -18.39 -15.76 11.45
C LEU A 520 -18.62 -17.28 11.40
N LEU A 521 -17.52 -18.04 11.42
CA LEU A 521 -17.53 -19.50 11.33
C LEU A 521 -17.03 -20.15 12.62
N ALA A 522 -17.76 -21.15 13.10
CA ALA A 522 -17.28 -22.02 14.17
C ALA A 522 -16.33 -23.10 13.62
N SER A 523 -15.53 -23.71 14.49
CA SER A 523 -14.67 -24.84 14.16
C SER A 523 -15.38 -26.04 13.52
N ASP A 524 -16.66 -26.25 13.84
CA ASP A 524 -17.52 -27.30 13.24
C ASP A 524 -18.22 -26.87 11.93
N GLY A 525 -17.89 -25.67 11.44
CA GLY A 525 -18.41 -25.10 10.20
C GLY A 525 -19.83 -24.50 10.31
N ARG A 526 -20.38 -24.36 11.52
CA ARG A 526 -21.58 -23.53 11.72
C ARG A 526 -21.29 -22.07 11.37
N VAL A 527 -22.27 -21.44 10.71
CA VAL A 527 -22.22 -20.05 10.28
C VAL A 527 -23.07 -19.20 11.21
N LYS A 528 -22.54 -18.07 11.70
CA LYS A 528 -23.24 -17.16 12.60
C LYS A 528 -23.15 -15.70 12.15
N LEU A 529 -24.27 -14.98 12.26
CA LEU A 529 -24.32 -13.53 12.04
C LEU A 529 -23.75 -12.78 13.24
N SER A 530 -22.99 -11.71 12.97
CA SER A 530 -22.42 -10.77 13.95
C SER A 530 -22.62 -9.30 13.53
N ASP A 531 -22.12 -8.35 14.34
CA ASP A 531 -22.14 -6.91 14.06
C ASP A 531 -23.55 -6.29 13.96
N PHE A 532 -24.28 -6.39 15.07
CA PHE A 532 -25.66 -5.93 15.20
C PHE A 532 -25.83 -4.43 15.47
N GLY A 533 -24.74 -3.66 15.55
CA GLY A 533 -24.80 -2.24 15.90
C GLY A 533 -25.72 -1.40 14.99
N PHE A 534 -25.81 -1.76 13.70
CA PHE A 534 -26.72 -1.11 12.75
C PHE A 534 -28.13 -1.68 12.73
N CYS A 535 -28.50 -2.63 13.60
CA CYS A 535 -29.85 -3.17 13.60
C CYS A 535 -30.92 -2.10 13.87
N ALA A 536 -32.14 -2.37 13.43
CA ALA A 536 -33.31 -1.57 13.80
C ALA A 536 -34.57 -2.42 13.88
N GLN A 537 -35.42 -2.06 14.84
CA GLN A 537 -36.77 -2.56 14.95
C GLN A 537 -37.71 -1.82 13.99
N VAL A 538 -38.59 -2.55 13.33
CA VAL A 538 -39.79 -2.04 12.64
C VAL A 538 -41.04 -2.62 13.30
N SER A 539 -42.13 -1.84 13.28
CA SER A 539 -43.41 -2.22 13.88
C SER A 539 -44.55 -1.93 12.90
N GLN A 540 -45.78 -2.35 13.22
CA GLN A 540 -46.94 -2.02 12.38
C GLN A 540 -47.19 -0.50 12.30
N GLU A 541 -46.86 0.25 13.36
CA GLU A 541 -46.97 1.71 13.41
C GLU A 541 -45.85 2.42 12.64
N LEU A 542 -44.64 1.85 12.64
CA LEU A 542 -43.49 2.36 11.89
C LEU A 542 -42.84 1.22 11.07
N PRO A 543 -43.46 0.84 9.94
CA PRO A 543 -43.08 -0.37 9.20
C PRO A 543 -41.79 -0.20 8.38
N LYS A 544 -41.31 1.03 8.21
CA LYS A 544 -40.15 1.34 7.35
C LYS A 544 -39.18 2.31 8.00
N ARG A 545 -37.90 2.17 7.65
CA ARG A 545 -36.80 3.07 8.05
C ARG A 545 -36.40 3.95 6.86
N LYS A 546 -35.75 5.08 7.15
CA LYS A 546 -35.24 6.03 6.13
C LYS A 546 -33.76 6.42 6.33
N SER A 547 -33.12 5.93 7.39
CA SER A 547 -31.75 6.31 7.74
C SER A 547 -30.73 5.70 6.79
N LEU A 548 -29.76 6.48 6.33
CA LEU A 548 -28.62 5.98 5.55
C LEU A 548 -27.55 5.40 6.49
N VAL A 549 -27.51 4.07 6.65
CA VAL A 549 -26.59 3.33 7.52
C VAL A 549 -26.19 2.00 6.89
N GLY A 550 -25.05 1.44 7.30
CA GLY A 550 -24.48 0.19 6.77
C GLY A 550 -23.16 0.42 6.02
N THR A 551 -22.66 -0.60 5.35
CA THR A 551 -21.42 -0.54 4.56
C THR A 551 -21.70 -0.24 3.07
N PRO A 552 -21.18 0.86 2.48
CA PRO A 552 -21.60 1.43 1.19
C PRO A 552 -21.72 0.47 -0.02
N TYR A 553 -20.90 -0.58 -0.11
CA TYR A 553 -20.89 -1.51 -1.25
C TYR A 553 -21.95 -2.61 -1.19
N TRP A 554 -22.48 -2.91 0.00
CA TRP A 554 -23.53 -3.91 0.21
C TRP A 554 -24.91 -3.26 0.39
N MET A 555 -24.99 -1.94 0.47
CA MET A 555 -26.26 -1.22 0.62
C MET A 555 -27.16 -1.41 -0.59
N SER A 556 -28.47 -1.49 -0.33
CA SER A 556 -29.47 -1.52 -1.39
C SER A 556 -29.76 -0.14 -2.00
N PRO A 557 -30.28 -0.07 -3.24
CA PRO A 557 -30.57 1.19 -3.92
C PRO A 557 -31.51 2.11 -3.13
N GLU A 558 -32.50 1.54 -2.45
CA GLU A 558 -33.47 2.29 -1.65
C GLU A 558 -32.88 2.87 -0.35
N VAL A 559 -31.91 2.19 0.28
CA VAL A 559 -31.17 2.74 1.43
C VAL A 559 -30.35 3.94 1.01
N ILE A 560 -29.63 3.80 -0.11
CA ILE A 560 -28.77 4.86 -0.67
C ILE A 560 -29.60 6.07 -1.11
N SER A 561 -30.78 5.82 -1.68
CA SER A 561 -31.72 6.84 -2.12
C SER A 561 -32.50 7.49 -0.96
N ARG A 562 -32.27 7.05 0.28
CA ARG A 562 -33.02 7.48 1.48
C ARG A 562 -34.53 7.28 1.36
N LEU A 563 -34.95 6.28 0.59
CA LEU A 563 -36.35 5.89 0.47
C LEU A 563 -36.77 5.07 1.70
N PRO A 564 -38.08 5.01 2.03
CA PRO A 564 -38.57 4.11 3.07
C PRO A 564 -38.26 2.65 2.71
N TYR A 565 -37.54 1.94 3.58
CA TYR A 565 -37.11 0.55 3.37
C TYR A 565 -37.45 -0.35 4.56
N GLY A 566 -37.58 -1.65 4.30
CA GLY A 566 -37.89 -2.69 5.28
C GLY A 566 -36.83 -3.81 5.31
N PRO A 567 -37.17 -5.03 5.75
CA PRO A 567 -36.26 -6.17 5.84
C PRO A 567 -35.59 -6.59 4.52
N GLU A 568 -36.17 -6.18 3.38
CA GLU A 568 -35.72 -6.56 2.03
C GLU A 568 -34.30 -6.05 1.71
N VAL A 569 -33.80 -5.05 2.46
CA VAL A 569 -32.44 -4.51 2.29
C VAL A 569 -31.37 -5.55 2.62
N ASP A 570 -31.61 -6.42 3.61
CA ASP A 570 -30.66 -7.46 4.01
C ASP A 570 -30.52 -8.53 2.93
N ILE A 571 -31.59 -8.77 2.15
CA ILE A 571 -31.60 -9.71 1.04
C ILE A 571 -30.75 -9.21 -0.12
N TRP A 572 -30.80 -7.90 -0.41
CA TRP A 572 -29.91 -7.30 -1.39
C TRP A 572 -28.44 -7.45 -0.97
N SER A 573 -28.14 -7.09 0.27
CA SER A 573 -26.78 -7.20 0.83
C SER A 573 -26.25 -8.64 0.80
N LEU A 574 -27.10 -9.62 1.10
CA LEU A 574 -26.78 -11.04 0.93
C LEU A 574 -26.48 -11.40 -0.53
N GLY A 575 -27.24 -10.87 -1.49
CA GLY A 575 -26.98 -11.07 -2.92
C GLY A 575 -25.61 -10.56 -3.36
N ILE A 576 -25.18 -9.40 -2.84
CA ILE A 576 -23.82 -8.87 -3.06
C ILE A 576 -22.76 -9.80 -2.46
N MET A 577 -22.99 -10.31 -1.25
CA MET A 577 -22.10 -11.29 -0.61
C MET A 577 -22.02 -12.61 -1.38
N VAL A 578 -23.09 -13.06 -2.04
CA VAL A 578 -23.05 -14.24 -2.92
C VAL A 578 -22.18 -13.99 -4.14
N ILE A 579 -22.26 -12.81 -4.76
CA ILE A 579 -21.33 -12.43 -5.84
C ILE A 579 -19.89 -12.50 -5.35
N GLU A 580 -19.62 -12.01 -4.14
CA GLU A 580 -18.31 -12.05 -3.49
C GLU A 580 -17.78 -13.48 -3.35
N MET A 581 -18.61 -14.42 -2.87
CA MET A 581 -18.22 -15.83 -2.74
C MET A 581 -17.99 -16.52 -4.09
N VAL A 582 -18.74 -16.16 -5.12
CA VAL A 582 -18.67 -16.78 -6.46
C VAL A 582 -17.45 -16.32 -7.25
N ASP A 583 -17.19 -15.01 -7.28
CA ASP A 583 -16.10 -14.45 -8.07
C ASP A 583 -14.72 -14.71 -7.44
N GLY A 584 -14.66 -15.28 -6.21
CA GLY A 584 -13.44 -15.41 -5.41
C GLY A 584 -12.95 -14.02 -5.00
N PRO A 585 -11.64 -13.78 -4.75
CA PRO A 585 -11.17 -12.42 -4.57
C PRO A 585 -11.52 -11.61 -5.83
N ALA A 586 -12.63 -10.87 -5.76
CA ALA A 586 -12.80 -9.68 -6.55
C ALA A 586 -11.51 -8.89 -6.31
N LYS A 587 -10.83 -8.44 -7.37
CA LYS A 587 -9.80 -7.40 -7.26
C LYS A 587 -10.43 -6.08 -6.76
N THR A 588 -11.38 -6.12 -5.83
CA THR A 588 -12.30 -5.05 -5.50
C THR A 588 -12.61 -4.99 -4.01
N ILE A 589 -12.26 -5.99 -3.19
CA ILE A 589 -12.37 -5.89 -1.73
C ILE A 589 -11.27 -6.76 -1.08
N SER A 590 -10.08 -6.19 -0.87
CA SER A 590 -9.12 -6.58 0.19
C SER A 590 -7.75 -5.96 -0.07
N HIS A 591 -7.52 -4.79 0.52
CA HIS A 591 -6.28 -4.51 1.26
C HIS A 591 -6.67 -3.63 2.46
N ARG A 592 -7.53 -4.17 3.34
CA ARG A 592 -7.37 -3.84 4.75
C ARG A 592 -6.15 -4.60 5.22
N ASN A 593 -5.21 -3.88 5.81
CA ASN A 593 -4.12 -4.45 6.58
C ASN A 593 -4.65 -5.65 7.40
N HIS A 594 -4.13 -6.84 7.07
CA HIS A 594 -4.22 -8.01 7.94
C HIS A 594 -3.71 -7.58 9.31
N THR A 595 -4.64 -7.45 10.26
CA THR A 595 -4.51 -7.36 11.73
C THR A 595 -5.69 -6.65 12.41
N SER A 596 -6.74 -6.22 11.71
CA SER A 596 -7.74 -5.30 12.31
C SER A 596 -8.99 -5.93 12.94
N LEU A 597 -9.26 -7.24 12.80
CA LEU A 597 -10.33 -7.89 13.58
C LEU A 597 -9.83 -8.55 14.87
N LEU A 598 -8.56 -8.96 14.96
CA LEU A 598 -7.98 -9.51 16.20
C LEU A 598 -7.36 -8.45 17.13
N LYS A 599 -7.11 -7.21 16.67
CA LYS A 599 -6.52 -6.16 17.52
C LYS A 599 -7.50 -5.47 18.48
N ASN A 600 -8.82 -5.63 18.29
CA ASN A 600 -9.83 -5.09 19.23
C ASN A 600 -10.51 -6.16 20.10
N PHE A 601 -10.15 -7.43 19.91
CA PHE A 601 -10.54 -8.51 20.79
C PHE A 601 -9.29 -9.02 21.49
N PRO A 602 -8.91 -8.48 22.65
CA PRO A 602 -8.00 -9.22 23.49
C PRO A 602 -8.64 -10.60 23.76
N LEU A 603 -7.97 -11.64 23.27
CA LEU A 603 -8.22 -13.01 23.67
C LEU A 603 -7.89 -13.09 25.15
N TYR A 604 -8.91 -13.16 26.00
CA TYR A 604 -8.75 -13.49 27.40
C TYR A 604 -9.21 -14.93 27.61
N LEU A 605 -8.30 -15.78 28.08
CA LEU A 605 -8.67 -17.03 28.73
C LEU A 605 -9.32 -16.65 30.07
N LEU A 606 -10.65 -16.75 30.17
CA LEU A 606 -11.31 -16.76 31.46
C LEU A 606 -11.29 -18.21 31.97
N ILE A 607 -10.26 -18.53 32.75
CA ILE A 607 -10.28 -19.71 33.62
C ILE A 607 -11.24 -19.35 34.76
N TYR A 608 -12.51 -19.76 34.66
CA TYR A 608 -13.35 -19.83 35.85
C TYR A 608 -12.98 -21.10 36.64
N PRO A 609 -12.88 -21.03 37.98
CA PRO A 609 -12.73 -22.22 38.82
C PRO A 609 -13.92 -23.18 38.71
#